data_AF-A0A4Y1Z8G7-F1
#
_entry.id   AF-A0A4Y1Z8G7-F1
#
_cell.length_a   1.000
_cell.length_b   1.000
_cell.length_c   1.000
_cell.angle_alpha   90.00
_cell.angle_beta   90.00
_cell.angle_gamma   90.00
#
_symmetry.space_group_name_H-M   'P 1'
#
loop_
_entity.id
_entity.type
_entity.pdbx_description
1 polymer ?
#
loop_
_entity_poly.entity_id
_entity_poly.type
_entity_poly.pdbx_seq_one_letter_code
_entity_poly.pdbx_strand_id
1 'polypeptide(L)' 'MGKVLSANLGYPRIGEKREWKRALEAFWAGKSSKETFLETIKALRLSYLKNKRISVLI' A
#
# COMPACT_ATOMS: atom_id res chain seq x y z
N MET A 1 17.61 -15.98 -27.51
CA MET A 1 17.22 -14.73 -26.82
C MET A 1 17.10 -15.02 -25.33
N GLY A 2 17.83 -14.28 -24.49
CA GLY A 2 17.82 -14.47 -23.03
C GLY A 2 16.58 -13.83 -22.38
N LYS A 3 16.09 -14.43 -21.29
CA LYS A 3 14.95 -13.92 -20.53
C LYS A 3 15.35 -12.66 -19.78
N VAL A 4 14.83 -11.50 -20.20
CA VAL A 4 15.08 -10.20 -19.54
C VAL A 4 14.10 -10.03 -18.38
N LEU A 5 14.60 -9.68 -17.19
CA LEU A 5 13.79 -9.44 -15.99
C LEU A 5 13.58 -7.93 -15.79
N SER A 6 12.34 -7.53 -15.52
CA SER A 6 11.99 -6.17 -15.13
C SER A 6 11.87 -6.04 -13.61
N ALA A 7 12.31 -4.91 -13.05
CA ALA A 7 12.19 -4.62 -11.63
C ALA A 7 11.84 -3.14 -11.39
N ASN A 8 10.96 -2.88 -10.41
CA ASN A 8 10.59 -1.52 -10.00
C ASN A 8 11.21 -1.17 -8.64
N LEU A 9 11.87 0.00 -8.57
CA LEU A 9 12.55 0.52 -7.38
C LEU A 9 11.60 0.86 -6.22
N GLY A 10 10.32 1.13 -6.51
CA GLY A 10 9.35 1.51 -5.49
C GLY A 10 7.91 1.48 -5.98
N TYR A 11 6.98 1.66 -5.04
CA TYR A 11 5.56 1.82 -5.31
C TYR A 11 4.97 2.92 -4.40
N PRO A 12 4.13 3.83 -4.93
CA PRO A 12 3.49 4.86 -4.14
C PRO A 12 2.68 4.25 -3.00
N ARG A 13 2.94 4.70 -1.79
CA ARG A 13 2.32 4.10 -0.62
C ARG A 13 0.99 4.74 -0.24
N ILE A 14 0.68 5.91 -0.80
CA ILE A 14 -0.48 6.72 -0.39
C ILE A 14 -1.83 6.01 -0.66
N GLY A 15 -1.88 5.15 -1.69
CA GLY A 15 -3.10 4.48 -2.16
C GLY A 15 -3.88 5.28 -3.20
N GLU A 16 -4.70 4.59 -3.99
CA GLU A 16 -5.48 5.18 -5.09
C GLU A 16 -6.40 6.31 -4.60
N LYS A 17 -6.97 6.19 -3.39
CA LYS A 17 -7.83 7.21 -2.79
C LYS A 17 -7.18 7.87 -1.58
N ARG A 18 -5.85 7.83 -1.47
CA ARG A 18 -5.10 8.39 -0.33
C ARG A 18 -5.49 7.77 1.01
N GLU A 19 -5.81 6.48 1.02
CA GLU A 19 -6.26 5.73 2.19
C GLU A 19 -5.25 5.79 3.33
N TRP A 20 -3.94 5.76 3.01
CA TRP A 20 -2.89 5.88 4.03
C TRP A 20 -2.98 7.25 4.73
N LYS A 21 -3.13 8.34 3.98
CA LYS A 21 -3.26 9.69 4.57
C LYS A 21 -4.43 9.76 5.55
N ARG A 22 -5.60 9.23 5.18
CA ARG A 22 -6.80 9.24 6.04
C ARG A 22 -6.61 8.43 7.32
N ALA A 23 -5.99 7.25 7.22
CA ALA A 23 -5.69 6.41 8.39
C ALA A 23 -4.73 7.12 9.36
N LEU A 24 -3.72 7.82 8.83
CA LEU A 24 -2.77 8.59 9.63
C LEU A 24 -3.45 9.79 10.31
N GLU A 25 -4.28 10.54 9.58
CA GLU A 25 -5.04 11.68 10.12
C GLU A 25 -6.04 11.23 11.20
N ALA A 26 -6.69 10.08 11.02
CA ALA A 26 -7.59 9.52 12.02
C ALA A 26 -6.85 9.07 13.29
N PHE A 27 -5.66 8.48 13.13
CA PHE A 27 -4.81 8.08 14.25
C PHE A 27 -4.32 9.31 15.04
N TRP A 28 -3.82 10.35 14.36
CA TRP A 28 -3.39 11.60 15.01
C TRP A 28 -4.54 12.37 15.67
N ALA A 29 -5.75 12.29 15.11
CA ALA A 29 -6.94 12.87 15.71
C ALA A 29 -7.48 12.06 16.91
N GLY A 30 -6.81 10.97 17.31
CA GLY A 30 -7.25 10.10 18.41
C GLY A 30 -8.52 9.29 18.11
N LYS A 31 -8.95 9.23 16.85
CA LYS A 31 -10.16 8.52 16.40
C LYS A 31 -9.92 7.04 16.10
N SER A 32 -8.67 6.57 16.22
CA SER A 32 -8.27 5.20 15.93
C SER A 32 -7.18 4.77 16.90
N SER A 33 -7.25 3.52 17.39
CA SER A 33 -6.20 2.97 18.24
C SER A 33 -4.97 2.60 17.40
N LYS A 34 -3.83 2.40 18.08
CA LYS A 34 -2.59 1.97 17.42
C LYS A 34 -2.76 0.63 16.73
N GLU A 35 -3.49 -0.31 17.35
CA GLU A 35 -3.76 -1.63 16.80
C GLU A 35 -4.58 -1.52 15.51
N THR A 36 -5.68 -0.75 15.54
CA THR A 36 -6.56 -0.55 14.38
C THR A 36 -5.83 0.14 13.23
N PHE A 37 -4.98 1.13 13.54
CA PHE A 37 -4.14 1.79 12.54
C PHE A 37 -3.16 0.82 11.86
N LEU A 38 -2.48 -0.02 12.64
CA LEU A 38 -1.52 -0.99 12.11
C LEU A 38 -2.19 -2.06 11.25
N GLU A 39 -3.35 -2.56 11.66
CA GLU A 39 -4.15 -3.50 10.85
C GLU A 39 -4.57 -2.89 9.51
N THR A 40 -5.06 -1.64 9.55
CA THR A 40 -5.48 -0.91 8.35
C THR A 40 -4.32 -0.71 7.37
N ILE A 41 -3.17 -0.25 7.86
CA ILE A 41 -1.96 -0.06 7.03
C ILE A 41 -1.48 -1.40 6.45
N LYS A 42 -1.54 -2.49 7.24
CA LYS A 42 -1.14 -3.82 6.79
C LYS A 42 -2.05 -4.35 5.68
N ALA A 43 -3.36 -4.16 5.81
CA ALA A 43 -4.33 -4.54 4.79
C ALA A 43 -4.11 -3.77 3.48
N LEU A 44 -3.87 -2.45 3.56
CA LEU A 44 -3.54 -1.61 2.40
C LEU A 44 -2.23 -2.04 1.73
N ARG A 45 -1.20 -2.38 2.52
CA ARG A 45 0.07 -2.88 1.96
C ARG A 45 -0.12 -4.18 1.18
N LEU A 46 -0.97 -5.09 1.67
CA LEU A 46 -1.28 -6.34 0.99
C LEU A 46 -2.07 -6.12 -0.31
N SER A 47 -3.03 -5.18 -0.33
CA SER A 47 -3.77 -4.86 -1.54
C SER A 47 -2.85 -4.26 -2.61
N TYR A 48 -1.93 -3.36 -2.24
CA TYR A 48 -0.98 -2.78 -3.20
C TYR A 48 0.02 -3.80 -3.75
N LEU A 49 0.44 -4.78 -2.93
CA LEU A 49 1.30 -5.86 -3.41
C LEU A 49 0.58 -6.76 -4.44
N LYS A 50 -0.71 -7.03 -4.23
CA LYS A 50 -1.54 -7.75 -5.21
C LYS A 50 -1.65 -6.94 -6.52
N ASN A 51 -1.93 -5.64 -6.44
CA ASN A 51 -2.03 -4.77 -7.61
C ASN A 51 -0.69 -4.65 -8.36
N LYS A 52 0.44 -4.54 -7.66
CA LYS A 52 1.77 -4.55 -8.28
C LYS A 52 2.01 -5.83 -9.06
N ARG A 53 1.61 -7.00 -8.53
CA ARG A 53 1.78 -8.27 -9.23
C ARG A 53 1.00 -8.30 -10.55
N ILE A 54 -0.19 -7.72 -10.57
CA ILE A 54 -1.03 -7.62 -11.78
C ILE A 54 -0.42 -6.62 -12.77
N SER A 55 0.00 -5.44 -12.31
CA SER A 55 0.59 -4.41 -13.18
C SER A 55 1.96 -4.77 -13.75
N VAL A 56 2.70 -5.71 -13.14
CA VAL A 56 3.99 -6.22 -13.68
C VAL A 56 3.78 -7.37 -14.66
N LEU A 57 2.56 -7.92 -14.74
CA LEU A 57 2.17 -9.03 -15.62
C LEU A 57 1.43 -8.56 -16.89
N ILE A 58 1.17 -7.26 -17.04
CA ILE A 58 0.59 -6.61 -18.24
C ILE A 58 1.71 -5.84 -18.93
#